data_AF-A0A955LBE3-F1
#
_entry.id   AF-A0A955LBE3-F1
#
_cell.length_a   1.000
_cell.length_b   1.000
_cell.length_c   1.000
_cell.angle_alpha   90.00
_cell.angle_beta   90.00
_cell.angle_gamma   90.00
#
_symmetry.space_group_name_H-M   'P 1'
#
loop_
_entity.id
_entity.type
_entity.pdbx_description
1 polymer ?
#
loop_
_entity_poly.entity_id
_entity_poly.type
_entity_poly.pdbx_seq_one_letter_code
_entity_poly.pdbx_strand_id
1 'polypeptide(L)'
;MQSELGKVKKIHRKRIYFEKIINITKQSKNVSPLSYSVLIISFIFLFTFVIPYFYKVLSSISIEKVSAEATVLGVNVNSSYIEGTSLTDYKISYEKPLSTFITKDKRVYVLDQYFKSRNSPLYGYAQVFVDACDKFGAPIDCITTTAIARHETDLCNYSTSAENHNCMGWGGAGENRIIYNSFEEHIYTATDVLVNQYGIEYMDDPRLMEKVFCGPQEECIGWGNRILHFMREIDDFSESLGVGRLTDLRGDGKRY
;
A
#
# COMPACT_ATOMS: atom_id res chain seq x y z
N MET A 1 -27.46 31.18 -8.86
CA MET A 1 -26.72 32.23 -8.13
C MET A 1 -25.70 31.68 -7.12
N GLN A 2 -25.91 30.50 -6.49
CA GLN A 2 -24.93 29.91 -5.55
C GLN A 2 -23.66 29.31 -6.21
N SER A 3 -23.70 28.89 -7.49
CA SER A 3 -22.53 28.27 -8.15
C SER A 3 -21.41 29.25 -8.51
N GLU A 4 -21.73 30.52 -8.74
CA GLU A 4 -20.76 31.57 -9.10
C GLU A 4 -19.96 32.05 -7.87
N LEU A 5 -20.62 32.18 -6.71
CA LEU A 5 -19.96 32.51 -5.43
C LEU A 5 -18.95 31.43 -4.97
N GLY A 6 -19.23 30.16 -5.27
CA GLY A 6 -18.31 29.05 -5.00
C GLY A 6 -17.03 29.10 -5.85
N LYS A 7 -17.15 29.47 -7.13
CA LYS A 7 -15.99 29.63 -8.05
C LYS A 7 -15.08 30.78 -7.61
N VAL A 8 -15.65 31.92 -7.23
CA VAL A 8 -14.89 33.09 -6.78
C VAL A 8 -14.11 32.79 -5.49
N LYS A 9 -14.73 32.09 -4.51
CA LYS A 9 -14.02 31.66 -3.28
C LYS A 9 -12.89 30.67 -3.55
N LYS A 10 -13.02 29.80 -4.56
CA LYS A 10 -11.99 28.80 -4.91
C LYS A 10 -10.79 29.44 -5.62
N ILE A 11 -11.04 30.43 -6.48
CA ILE A 11 -9.99 31.23 -7.14
C ILE A 11 -9.20 32.06 -6.12
N HIS A 12 -9.89 32.65 -5.14
CA HIS A 12 -9.25 33.44 -4.10
C HIS A 12 -8.34 32.59 -3.18
N ARG A 13 -8.77 31.38 -2.80
CA ARG A 13 -7.94 30.45 -2.02
C ARG A 13 -6.70 29.95 -2.77
N LYS A 14 -6.80 29.68 -4.07
CA LYS A 14 -5.63 29.30 -4.90
C LYS A 14 -4.58 30.42 -4.95
N ARG A 15 -5.02 31.69 -5.05
CA ARG A 15 -4.12 32.84 -5.07
C ARG A 15 -3.36 33.01 -3.75
N ILE A 16 -4.03 32.81 -2.61
CA ILE A 16 -3.40 32.87 -1.28
C ILE A 16 -2.34 31.78 -1.11
N TYR A 17 -2.61 30.56 -1.57
CA TYR A 17 -1.62 29.47 -1.51
C TYR A 17 -0.39 29.74 -2.39
N PHE A 18 -0.60 30.27 -3.60
CA PHE A 18 0.49 30.58 -4.53
C PHE A 18 1.41 31.69 -3.98
N GLU A 19 0.83 32.76 -3.41
CA GLU A 19 1.58 33.83 -2.73
C GLU A 19 2.39 33.31 -1.54
N LYS A 20 1.85 32.34 -0.78
CA LYS A 20 2.56 31.72 0.35
C LYS A 20 3.76 30.89 -0.10
N ILE A 21 3.64 30.13 -1.19
CA ILE A 21 4.74 29.33 -1.77
C ILE A 21 5.85 30.24 -2.33
N ILE A 22 5.47 31.33 -3.00
CA ILE A 22 6.43 32.33 -3.51
C ILE A 22 7.19 33.00 -2.35
N ASN A 23 6.52 33.30 -1.23
CA ASN A 23 7.21 33.87 -0.07
C ASN A 23 8.18 32.89 0.60
N ILE A 24 7.84 31.60 0.72
CA ILE A 24 8.74 30.57 1.30
C ILE A 24 10.01 30.41 0.44
N THR A 25 9.85 30.38 -0.89
CA THR A 25 10.99 30.28 -1.82
C THR A 25 11.85 31.54 -1.84
N LYS A 26 11.29 32.72 -1.58
CA LYS A 26 12.05 33.96 -1.43
C LYS A 26 12.83 33.99 -0.11
N GLN A 27 12.28 33.40 0.96
CA GLN A 27 12.93 33.32 2.27
C GLN A 27 14.12 32.35 2.28
N SER A 28 14.11 31.31 1.44
CA SER A 28 15.23 30.35 1.31
C SER A 28 16.47 30.92 0.62
N LYS A 29 16.37 32.06 -0.10
CA LYS A 29 17.51 32.70 -0.78
C LYS A 29 18.36 33.59 0.13
N ASN A 30 17.97 33.79 1.39
CA ASN A 30 18.66 34.63 2.38
C ASN A 30 19.40 33.84 3.46
N VAL A 31 19.64 32.54 3.25
CA VAL A 31 20.40 31.72 4.20
C VAL A 31 21.88 32.07 4.07
N SER A 32 22.47 32.62 5.13
CA SER A 32 23.88 33.05 5.12
C SER A 32 24.82 31.87 4.83
N PRO A 33 25.97 32.09 4.16
CA PRO A 33 26.94 31.02 3.89
C PRO A 33 27.46 30.35 5.18
N LEU A 34 27.44 31.07 6.31
CA LEU A 34 27.84 30.55 7.63
C LEU A 34 26.91 29.42 8.12
N SER A 35 25.61 29.48 7.84
CA SER A 35 24.66 28.43 8.24
C SER A 35 24.80 27.15 7.43
N TYR A 36 25.28 27.21 6.18
CA TYR A 36 25.56 26.01 5.39
C TYR A 36 26.77 25.24 5.93
N SER A 37 27.82 25.95 6.34
CA SER A 37 29.01 25.32 6.92
C SER A 37 28.69 24.58 8.22
N VAL A 38 27.82 25.13 9.07
CA VAL A 38 27.38 24.48 10.31
C VAL A 38 26.58 23.19 10.03
N LEU A 39 25.70 23.21 9.02
CA LEU A 39 24.93 22.02 8.63
C LEU A 39 25.83 20.91 8.07
N ILE A 40 26.83 21.27 7.25
CA ILE A 40 27.78 20.32 6.68
C ILE A 40 28.64 19.69 7.79
N ILE A 41 29.14 20.51 8.73
CA ILE A 41 29.94 20.00 9.87
C ILE A 41 29.09 19.08 10.76
N SER A 42 27.84 19.46 11.05
CA SER A 42 26.92 18.60 11.81
C SER A 42 26.62 17.29 11.10
N PHE A 43 26.49 17.30 9.78
CA PHE A 43 26.26 16.10 8.97
C PHE A 43 27.48 15.17 8.98
N ILE A 44 28.68 15.74 8.81
CA ILE A 44 29.94 14.97 8.89
C ILE A 44 30.08 14.33 10.28
N PHE A 45 29.81 15.07 11.35
CA PHE A 45 29.88 14.55 12.72
C PHE A 45 28.90 13.40 12.98
N LEU A 46 27.66 13.51 12.47
CA LEU A 46 26.66 12.44 12.57
C LEU A 46 27.17 11.16 11.89
N PHE A 47 27.70 11.28 10.68
CA PHE A 47 28.15 10.13 9.89
C PHE A 47 29.44 9.49 10.43
N THR A 48 30.38 10.27 10.95
CA THR A 48 31.66 9.73 11.44
C THR A 48 31.58 9.17 12.85
N PHE A 49 30.73 9.72 13.73
CA PHE A 49 30.71 9.34 15.14
C PHE A 49 29.44 8.58 15.55
N VAL A 50 28.27 8.99 15.08
CA VAL A 50 26.99 8.42 15.57
C VAL A 50 26.68 7.09 14.87
N ILE A 51 26.84 7.04 13.55
CA ILE A 51 26.50 5.86 12.74
C ILE A 51 27.34 4.62 13.12
N PRO A 52 28.67 4.68 13.25
CA PRO A 52 29.46 3.50 13.64
C PRO A 52 29.14 2.99 15.04
N TYR A 53 28.81 3.91 15.96
CA TYR A 53 28.39 3.54 17.32
C TYR A 53 27.06 2.79 17.30
N PHE A 54 26.10 3.24 16.50
CA PHE A 54 24.80 2.59 16.35
C PHE A 54 24.92 1.17 15.75
N TYR A 55 25.76 1.00 14.72
CA TYR A 55 26.04 -0.33 14.16
C TYR A 55 26.66 -1.28 15.18
N LYS A 56 27.56 -0.78 16.04
CA LYS A 56 28.15 -1.58 17.12
C LYS A 56 27.10 -2.06 18.12
N VAL A 57 26.16 -1.19 18.51
CA VAL A 57 25.04 -1.54 19.40
C VAL A 57 24.12 -2.58 18.75
N LEU A 58 23.71 -2.39 17.50
CA LEU A 58 22.89 -3.37 16.76
C LEU A 58 23.58 -4.73 16.64
N SER A 59 24.88 -4.76 16.34
CA SER A 59 25.63 -6.01 16.23
C SER A 59 25.79 -6.75 17.57
N SER A 60 25.62 -6.06 18.71
CA SER A 60 25.68 -6.67 20.04
C SER A 60 24.35 -7.30 20.49
N ILE A 61 23.26 -7.06 19.76
CA ILE A 61 21.98 -7.71 20.04
C ILE A 61 22.08 -9.16 19.56
N SER A 62 22.40 -10.05 20.50
CA SER A 62 22.39 -11.49 20.26
C SER A 62 20.94 -11.95 20.16
N ILE A 63 20.51 -12.40 18.98
CA ILE A 63 19.19 -13.03 18.82
C ILE A 63 19.29 -14.43 19.42
N GLU A 64 18.82 -14.57 20.66
CA GLU A 64 18.55 -15.87 21.25
C GLU A 64 17.49 -16.56 20.38
N LYS A 65 17.86 -17.70 19.77
CA LYS A 65 16.90 -18.52 19.03
C LYS A 65 15.92 -19.10 20.03
N VAL A 66 14.76 -18.47 20.16
CA VAL A 66 13.61 -19.05 20.86
C VAL A 66 13.10 -20.22 20.02
N SER A 67 13.51 -21.44 20.38
CA SER A 67 12.88 -22.66 19.86
C SER A 67 11.53 -22.81 20.55
N ALA A 68 10.45 -22.39 19.88
CA ALA A 68 9.11 -22.67 20.32
C ALA A 68 8.78 -24.15 20.02
N GLU A 69 8.81 -25.00 21.06
CA GLU A 69 8.16 -26.30 21.03
C GLU A 69 6.64 -26.08 21.03
N ALA A 70 6.00 -26.28 19.87
CA ALA A 70 4.55 -26.32 19.78
C ALA A 70 4.06 -27.72 20.19
N THR A 71 3.55 -27.85 21.40
CA THR A 71 2.79 -29.02 21.84
C THR A 71 1.47 -29.05 21.07
N VAL A 72 1.37 -29.88 20.03
CA VAL A 72 0.10 -30.11 19.33
C VAL A 72 -0.77 -31.03 20.20
N LEU A 73 -1.71 -30.40 20.90
CA LEU A 73 -2.80 -31.08 21.58
C LEU A 73 -3.76 -31.69 20.56
N GLY A 74 -3.94 -33.01 20.64
CA GLY A 74 -5.21 -33.68 20.40
C GLY A 74 -5.68 -33.83 18.96
N VAL A 75 -5.11 -34.78 18.21
CA VAL A 75 -5.83 -35.43 17.11
C VAL A 75 -5.82 -36.93 17.34
N ASN A 76 -7.01 -37.48 17.62
CA ASN A 76 -7.25 -38.90 17.73
C ASN A 76 -7.54 -39.42 16.30
N VAL A 77 -6.54 -40.01 15.65
CA VAL A 77 -6.72 -40.65 14.34
C VAL A 77 -6.93 -42.14 14.56
N ASN A 78 -8.19 -42.59 14.46
CA ASN A 78 -8.51 -44.00 14.26
C ASN A 78 -8.01 -44.41 12.87
N SER A 79 -6.77 -44.87 12.81
CA SER A 79 -6.16 -45.45 11.62
C SER A 79 -6.46 -46.96 11.60
N SER A 80 -7.48 -47.35 10.84
CA SER A 80 -7.62 -48.73 10.36
C SER A 80 -6.78 -48.89 9.10
N TYR A 81 -5.79 -49.78 9.18
CA TYR A 81 -4.88 -50.22 8.14
C TYR A 81 -5.52 -50.37 6.75
N ILE A 82 -4.88 -49.80 5.72
CA ILE A 82 -4.84 -50.39 4.38
C ILE A 82 -3.38 -50.43 3.93
N GLU A 83 -2.86 -51.66 3.83
CA GLU A 83 -1.58 -52.00 3.20
C GLU A 83 -1.64 -51.78 1.68
N GLY A 84 -0.53 -51.30 1.11
CA GLY A 84 -0.18 -51.56 -0.29
C GLY A 84 -0.51 -50.45 -1.30
N THR A 85 0.20 -49.34 -1.25
CA THR A 85 0.45 -48.51 -2.46
C THR A 85 1.87 -47.94 -2.45
N SER A 86 2.56 -48.08 -3.59
CA SER A 86 3.96 -47.69 -3.82
C SER A 86 4.14 -46.16 -3.80
N LEU A 87 5.18 -45.70 -3.10
CA LEU A 87 5.47 -44.29 -2.79
C LEU A 87 6.08 -43.47 -3.96
N THR A 88 5.93 -43.88 -5.22
CA THR A 88 6.67 -43.26 -6.34
C THR A 88 5.87 -42.37 -7.28
N ASP A 89 4.54 -42.25 -7.13
CA ASP A 89 3.71 -41.41 -8.01
C ASP A 89 3.02 -40.22 -7.31
N TYR A 90 3.42 -39.88 -6.08
CA TYR A 90 2.89 -38.70 -5.40
C TYR A 90 3.61 -37.44 -5.89
N LYS A 91 3.08 -36.86 -6.97
CA LYS A 91 3.41 -35.49 -7.38
C LYS A 91 2.90 -34.55 -6.27
N ILE A 92 3.79 -34.16 -5.35
CA ILE A 92 3.48 -33.19 -4.30
C ILE A 92 3.18 -31.86 -5.00
N SER A 93 1.90 -31.62 -5.25
CA SER A 93 1.38 -30.26 -5.39
C SER A 93 1.64 -29.58 -4.04
N TYR A 94 2.45 -28.52 -4.03
CA TYR A 94 2.53 -27.62 -2.88
C TYR A 94 1.23 -26.83 -2.79
N GLU A 95 0.11 -27.50 -2.52
CA GLU A 95 -1.00 -26.85 -1.85
C GLU A 95 -0.55 -26.65 -0.41
N LYS A 96 0.09 -25.50 -0.17
CA LYS A 96 0.26 -24.93 1.16
C LYS A 96 -1.08 -25.12 1.89
N PRO A 97 -1.14 -25.89 2.98
CA PRO A 97 -2.40 -26.26 3.58
C PRO A 97 -3.13 -24.99 4.03
N LEU A 98 -4.34 -24.84 3.50
CA LEU A 98 -5.28 -23.73 3.75
C LEU A 98 -5.57 -23.49 5.25
N SER A 99 -5.20 -24.44 6.11
CA SER A 99 -5.42 -24.42 7.56
C SER A 99 -4.47 -23.54 8.37
N THR A 100 -3.47 -22.87 7.76
CA THR A 100 -2.62 -21.89 8.47
C THR A 100 -3.04 -20.43 8.28
N PHE A 101 -4.07 -20.14 7.48
CA PHE A 101 -4.67 -18.80 7.40
C PHE A 101 -5.95 -18.72 8.23
N ILE A 102 -5.82 -18.84 9.56
CA ILE A 102 -6.79 -18.18 10.45
C ILE A 102 -6.44 -16.69 10.47
N THR A 103 -6.60 -16.01 9.33
CA THR A 103 -6.69 -14.55 9.38
C THR A 103 -8.09 -14.24 9.88
N LYS A 104 -8.21 -13.79 11.14
CA LYS A 104 -9.48 -13.24 11.67
C LYS A 104 -9.98 -12.07 10.81
N ASP A 105 -9.07 -11.40 10.10
CA ASP A 105 -9.39 -10.31 9.22
C ASP A 105 -9.75 -10.80 7.81
N LYS A 106 -11.04 -10.69 7.49
CA LYS A 106 -11.57 -11.06 6.18
C LYS A 106 -11.01 -10.20 5.04
N ARG A 107 -10.56 -8.96 5.31
CA ARG A 107 -9.95 -8.07 4.31
C ARG A 107 -8.66 -8.69 3.79
N VAL A 108 -7.82 -9.15 4.71
CA VAL A 108 -6.54 -9.82 4.39
C VAL A 108 -6.78 -11.05 3.54
N TYR A 109 -7.71 -11.92 3.96
CA TYR A 109 -8.05 -13.12 3.20
C TYR A 109 -8.50 -12.81 1.77
N VAL A 110 -9.46 -11.88 1.61
CA VAL A 110 -10.01 -11.51 0.30
C VAL A 110 -8.95 -10.91 -0.61
N LEU A 111 -8.17 -9.94 -0.13
CA LEU A 111 -7.13 -9.30 -0.93
C LEU A 111 -6.04 -10.31 -1.32
N ASP A 112 -5.66 -11.22 -0.42
CA ASP A 112 -4.65 -12.25 -0.73
C ASP A 112 -5.13 -13.23 -1.79
N GLN A 113 -6.38 -13.70 -1.69
CA GLN A 113 -6.99 -14.53 -2.74
C GLN A 113 -7.15 -13.75 -4.05
N TYR A 114 -7.43 -12.45 -3.99
CA TYR A 114 -7.56 -11.60 -5.17
C TYR A 114 -6.22 -11.49 -5.90
N PHE A 115 -5.12 -11.26 -5.18
CA PHE A 115 -3.77 -11.25 -5.73
C PHE A 115 -3.39 -12.63 -6.30
N LYS A 116 -3.65 -13.70 -5.56
CA LYS A 116 -3.39 -15.08 -5.98
C LYS A 116 -4.08 -15.42 -7.30
N SER A 117 -5.38 -15.11 -7.41
CA SER A 117 -6.18 -15.42 -8.60
C SER A 117 -5.72 -14.70 -9.87
N ARG A 118 -4.92 -13.62 -9.72
CA ARG A 118 -4.37 -12.81 -10.81
C ARG A 118 -2.88 -13.05 -11.04
N ASN A 119 -2.30 -14.07 -10.39
CA ASN A 119 -0.87 -14.37 -10.42
C ASN A 119 0.02 -13.17 -10.07
N SER A 120 -0.49 -12.28 -9.19
CA SER A 120 0.19 -11.04 -8.85
C SER A 120 1.40 -11.30 -7.95
N PRO A 121 2.52 -10.57 -8.16
CA PRO A 121 3.64 -10.53 -7.20
C PRO A 121 3.25 -10.05 -5.80
N LEU A 122 2.08 -9.41 -5.65
CA LEU A 122 1.54 -8.98 -4.35
C LEU A 122 0.91 -10.11 -3.53
N TYR A 123 0.81 -11.34 -4.06
CA TYR A 123 0.35 -12.48 -3.25
C TYR A 123 1.26 -12.67 -2.02
N GLY A 124 0.67 -12.73 -0.83
CA GLY A 124 1.37 -12.72 0.46
C GLY A 124 1.49 -11.33 1.12
N TYR A 125 1.16 -10.24 0.42
CA TYR A 125 1.28 -8.86 0.94
C TYR A 125 -0.05 -8.25 1.40
N ALA A 126 -1.16 -8.99 1.38
CA ALA A 126 -2.47 -8.47 1.77
C ALA A 126 -2.51 -7.89 3.19
N GLN A 127 -1.81 -8.51 4.14
CA GLN A 127 -1.70 -8.00 5.50
C GLN A 127 -1.05 -6.61 5.53
N VAL A 128 -0.06 -6.37 4.67
CA VAL A 128 0.66 -5.09 4.60
C VAL A 128 -0.25 -3.97 4.09
N PHE A 129 -1.11 -4.25 3.11
CA PHE A 129 -2.14 -3.29 2.68
C PHE A 129 -3.08 -2.93 3.83
N VAL A 130 -3.59 -3.94 4.53
CA VAL A 130 -4.52 -3.75 5.64
C VAL A 130 -3.88 -2.99 6.80
N ASP A 131 -2.65 -3.37 7.19
CA ASP A 131 -1.90 -2.69 8.25
C ASP A 131 -1.61 -1.23 7.89
N ALA A 132 -1.29 -0.93 6.62
CA ALA A 132 -1.06 0.43 6.17
C ALA A 132 -2.34 1.27 6.22
N CYS A 133 -3.48 0.74 5.76
CA CYS A 133 -4.76 1.43 5.89
C CYS A 133 -5.12 1.72 7.35
N ASP A 134 -5.02 0.70 8.20
CA ASP A 134 -5.38 0.79 9.61
C ASP A 134 -4.47 1.80 10.33
N LYS A 135 -3.18 1.78 10.02
CA LYS A 135 -2.19 2.71 10.55
C LYS A 135 -2.49 4.16 10.19
N PHE A 136 -2.86 4.44 8.95
CA PHE A 136 -3.05 5.82 8.48
C PHE A 136 -4.50 6.30 8.58
N GLY A 137 -5.45 5.44 8.93
CA GLY A 137 -6.87 5.79 9.01
C GLY A 137 -7.54 5.87 7.64
N ALA A 138 -7.11 5.04 6.69
CA ALA A 138 -7.81 4.87 5.42
C ALA A 138 -9.21 4.25 5.63
N PRO A 139 -10.08 4.22 4.59
CA PRO A 139 -11.33 3.51 4.68
C PRO A 139 -11.11 2.05 5.07
N ILE A 140 -11.91 1.58 6.02
CA ILE A 140 -11.76 0.26 6.66
C ILE A 140 -11.74 -0.90 5.67
N ASP A 141 -12.32 -0.75 4.48
CA ASP A 141 -12.34 -1.77 3.42
C ASP A 141 -10.97 -2.00 2.71
N CYS A 142 -10.04 -1.04 2.78
CA CYS A 142 -8.75 -1.03 2.05
C CYS A 142 -8.78 -1.22 0.53
N ILE A 143 -9.94 -1.22 -0.11
CA ILE A 143 -10.03 -1.64 -1.51
C ILE A 143 -9.43 -0.62 -2.46
N THR A 144 -9.41 0.67 -2.10
CA THR A 144 -8.94 1.74 -2.99
C THR A 144 -7.47 1.60 -3.34
N THR A 145 -6.59 1.31 -2.38
CA THR A 145 -5.15 1.07 -2.63
C THR A 145 -4.92 -0.11 -3.56
N THR A 146 -5.68 -1.20 -3.37
CA THR A 146 -5.60 -2.38 -4.23
C THR A 146 -6.16 -2.09 -5.63
N ALA A 147 -7.25 -1.33 -5.74
CA ALA A 147 -7.83 -0.91 -7.00
C ALA A 147 -6.91 0.01 -7.81
N ILE A 148 -6.18 0.91 -7.13
CA ILE A 148 -5.12 1.73 -7.76
C ILE A 148 -4.01 0.83 -8.28
N ALA A 149 -3.50 -0.12 -7.48
CA ALA A 149 -2.48 -1.06 -7.95
C ALA A 149 -2.95 -1.91 -9.14
N ARG A 150 -4.23 -2.31 -9.14
CA ARG A 150 -4.88 -3.02 -10.25
C ARG A 150 -4.90 -2.17 -11.52
N HIS A 151 -5.24 -0.89 -11.41
CA HIS A 151 -5.30 -0.01 -12.57
C HIS A 151 -3.91 0.33 -13.14
N GLU A 152 -2.96 0.67 -12.26
CA GLU A 152 -1.69 1.27 -12.66
C GLU A 152 -0.71 0.26 -13.24
N THR A 153 -0.73 -0.97 -12.71
CA THR A 153 0.32 -1.96 -13.01
C THR A 153 -0.20 -3.38 -13.12
N ASP A 154 -1.52 -3.55 -13.21
CA ASP A 154 -2.17 -4.85 -13.19
C ASP A 154 -1.79 -5.65 -11.94
N LEU A 155 -1.78 -5.01 -10.76
CA LEU A 155 -1.30 -5.58 -9.49
C LEU A 155 0.18 -5.97 -9.55
N CYS A 156 1.03 -5.08 -10.06
CA CYS A 156 2.45 -5.33 -10.25
C CYS A 156 2.82 -6.46 -11.24
N ASN A 157 1.90 -6.87 -12.12
CA ASN A 157 2.22 -7.83 -13.18
C ASN A 157 3.14 -7.23 -14.28
N TYR A 158 3.26 -5.91 -14.36
CA TYR A 158 4.27 -5.28 -15.22
C TYR A 158 5.67 -5.45 -14.61
N SER A 159 6.59 -6.05 -15.35
CA SER A 159 7.94 -6.40 -14.87
C SER A 159 8.67 -5.23 -14.20
N THR A 160 8.71 -4.07 -14.85
CA THR A 160 9.35 -2.87 -14.28
C THR A 160 8.70 -2.40 -12.98
N SER A 161 7.39 -2.63 -12.82
CA SER A 161 6.69 -2.25 -11.58
C SER A 161 7.01 -3.21 -10.44
N ALA A 162 7.15 -4.50 -10.73
CA ALA A 162 7.62 -5.49 -9.77
C ALA A 162 9.08 -5.25 -9.36
N GLU A 163 9.98 -5.01 -10.34
CA GLU A 163 11.40 -4.72 -10.12
C GLU A 163 11.59 -3.45 -9.27
N ASN A 164 10.78 -2.42 -9.51
CA ASN A 164 10.83 -1.17 -8.76
C ASN A 164 10.01 -1.19 -7.46
N HIS A 165 9.34 -2.31 -7.18
CA HIS A 165 8.36 -2.47 -6.10
C HIS A 165 7.28 -1.37 -6.05
N ASN A 166 6.90 -0.82 -7.20
CA ASN A 166 5.99 0.33 -7.30
C ASN A 166 4.71 -0.04 -8.07
N CYS A 167 3.73 -0.57 -7.36
CA CYS A 167 2.50 -1.10 -7.93
C CYS A 167 1.42 -0.04 -8.16
N MET A 168 1.46 1.08 -7.44
CA MET A 168 0.49 2.17 -7.54
C MET A 168 0.98 3.33 -8.43
N GLY A 169 2.09 3.15 -9.15
CA GLY A 169 2.58 4.14 -10.12
C GLY A 169 3.10 5.45 -9.51
N TRP A 170 3.60 5.40 -8.27
CA TRP A 170 4.03 6.60 -7.53
C TRP A 170 5.25 7.28 -8.17
N GLY A 171 5.28 8.62 -8.16
CA GLY A 171 6.37 9.42 -8.75
C GLY A 171 6.18 9.82 -10.21
N GLY A 172 5.07 9.42 -10.84
CA GLY A 172 4.76 9.75 -12.23
C GLY A 172 5.30 8.73 -13.24
N ALA A 173 5.35 9.14 -14.50
CA ALA A 173 5.71 8.26 -15.62
C ALA A 173 7.20 8.26 -15.93
N GLY A 174 7.68 7.16 -16.52
CA GLY A 174 9.04 7.02 -17.03
C GLY A 174 10.10 7.15 -15.93
N GLU A 175 11.12 7.97 -16.19
CA GLU A 175 12.29 8.15 -15.32
C GLU A 175 11.97 8.76 -13.94
N ASN A 176 10.80 9.40 -13.80
CA ASN A 176 10.38 9.99 -12.52
C ASN A 176 9.73 8.96 -11.57
N ARG A 177 9.41 7.77 -12.07
CA ARG A 177 8.78 6.72 -11.26
C ARG A 177 9.71 6.34 -10.10
N ILE A 178 9.18 6.39 -8.89
CA ILE A 178 9.96 6.09 -7.68
C ILE A 178 10.27 4.60 -7.63
N ILE A 179 11.50 4.28 -7.23
CA ILE A 179 11.97 2.92 -6.97
C ILE A 179 12.00 2.72 -5.46
N TYR A 180 11.37 1.66 -4.98
CA TYR A 180 11.33 1.30 -3.57
C TYR A 180 12.19 0.07 -3.31
N ASN A 181 12.70 -0.06 -2.08
CA ASN A 181 13.51 -1.21 -1.68
C ASN A 181 12.67 -2.48 -1.50
N SER A 182 11.37 -2.33 -1.19
CA SER A 182 10.44 -3.45 -1.05
C SER A 182 8.98 -3.03 -1.32
N PHE A 183 8.10 -4.02 -1.51
CA PHE A 183 6.66 -3.76 -1.64
C PHE A 183 6.08 -3.15 -0.36
N GLU A 184 6.55 -3.52 0.82
CA GLU A 184 6.10 -2.94 2.09
C GLU A 184 6.41 -1.46 2.17
N GLU A 185 7.64 -1.06 1.83
CA GLU A 185 8.02 0.36 1.80
C GLU A 185 7.09 1.15 0.88
N HIS A 186 6.84 0.62 -0.33
CA HIS A 186 5.91 1.23 -1.27
C HIS A 186 4.49 1.32 -0.74
N ILE A 187 3.92 0.23 -0.23
CA ILE A 187 2.54 0.17 0.25
C ILE A 187 2.34 1.15 1.41
N TYR A 188 3.25 1.16 2.39
CA TYR A 188 3.17 2.12 3.49
C TYR A 188 3.32 3.56 3.01
N THR A 189 4.31 3.84 2.15
CA THR A 189 4.56 5.21 1.68
C THR A 189 3.40 5.74 0.84
N ALA A 190 2.91 4.96 -0.13
CA ALA A 190 1.82 5.37 -1.00
C ALA A 190 0.52 5.54 -0.20
N THR A 191 0.22 4.64 0.73
CA THR A 191 -0.98 4.75 1.58
C THR A 191 -0.91 5.97 2.50
N ASP A 192 0.25 6.24 3.11
CA ASP A 192 0.47 7.46 3.90
C ASP A 192 0.17 8.71 3.08
N VAL A 193 0.74 8.78 1.87
CA VAL A 193 0.56 9.95 1.03
C VAL A 193 -0.89 10.10 0.58
N LEU A 194 -1.54 9.01 0.15
CA LEU A 194 -2.95 9.00 -0.21
C LEU A 194 -3.84 9.50 0.92
N VAL A 195 -3.61 9.05 2.15
CA VAL A 195 -4.46 9.40 3.29
C VAL A 195 -4.11 10.76 3.87
N ASN A 196 -2.84 11.02 4.15
CA ASN A 196 -2.40 12.18 4.93
C ASN A 196 -2.06 13.41 4.08
N GLN A 197 -1.76 13.25 2.78
CA GLN A 197 -1.47 14.39 1.90
C GLN A 197 -2.63 14.72 0.95
N TYR A 198 -3.24 13.71 0.33
CA TYR A 198 -4.44 13.94 -0.47
C TYR A 198 -5.65 14.11 0.43
N GLY A 199 -5.95 13.11 1.27
CA GLY A 199 -7.09 13.13 2.18
C GLY A 199 -7.94 11.88 2.05
N ILE A 200 -8.61 11.48 3.13
CA ILE A 200 -9.47 10.29 3.16
C ILE A 200 -10.62 10.39 2.14
N GLU A 201 -11.11 11.59 1.83
CA GLU A 201 -12.19 11.79 0.86
C GLU A 201 -11.83 11.30 -0.56
N TYR A 202 -10.54 11.29 -0.89
CA TYR A 202 -10.01 10.81 -2.15
C TYR A 202 -9.94 9.28 -2.19
N MET A 203 -9.64 8.66 -1.05
CA MET A 203 -9.72 7.22 -0.86
C MET A 203 -11.16 6.72 -0.89
N ASP A 204 -12.10 7.53 -0.40
CA ASP A 204 -13.53 7.26 -0.47
C ASP A 204 -14.05 7.39 -1.90
N ASP A 205 -13.74 8.49 -2.58
CA ASP A 205 -14.21 8.75 -3.93
C ASP A 205 -13.02 9.08 -4.86
N PRO A 206 -12.43 8.06 -5.51
CA PRO A 206 -11.26 8.26 -6.38
C PRO A 206 -11.56 9.11 -7.62
N ARG A 207 -12.84 9.43 -7.92
CA ARG A 207 -13.17 10.42 -8.97
C ARG A 207 -12.69 11.83 -8.61
N LEU A 208 -12.51 12.12 -7.32
CA LEU A 208 -11.95 13.40 -6.86
C LEU A 208 -10.45 13.49 -7.14
N MET A 209 -9.76 12.34 -7.23
CA MET A 209 -8.31 12.25 -7.36
C MET A 209 -7.79 12.46 -8.77
N GLU A 210 -8.62 12.24 -9.79
CA GLU A 210 -8.20 12.17 -11.20
C GLU A 210 -7.24 13.28 -11.61
N LYS A 211 -7.57 14.54 -11.29
CA LYS A 211 -6.79 15.72 -11.70
C LYS A 211 -5.55 15.98 -10.85
N VAL A 212 -5.44 15.34 -9.69
CA VAL A 212 -4.35 15.58 -8.72
C VAL A 212 -3.38 14.41 -8.64
N PHE A 213 -3.87 13.18 -8.78
CA PHE A 213 -3.07 11.96 -8.80
C PHE A 213 -2.57 11.65 -10.22
N CYS A 214 -3.49 11.48 -11.17
CA CYS A 214 -3.12 11.12 -12.54
C CYS A 214 -2.62 12.35 -13.32
N GLY A 215 -3.36 13.45 -13.23
CA GLY A 215 -3.00 14.75 -13.81
C GLY A 215 -4.05 15.34 -14.74
N PRO A 216 -3.79 16.52 -15.34
CA PRO A 216 -4.75 17.23 -16.17
C PRO A 216 -4.85 16.74 -17.64
N GLN A 217 -3.98 15.82 -18.05
CA GLN A 217 -3.88 15.32 -19.42
C GLN A 217 -5.06 14.42 -19.82
N GLU A 218 -5.29 14.29 -21.13
CA GLU A 218 -6.47 13.61 -21.68
C GLU A 218 -6.50 12.11 -21.30
N GLU A 219 -5.35 11.44 -21.21
CA GLU A 219 -5.28 10.03 -20.81
C GLU A 219 -5.79 9.78 -19.37
N CYS A 220 -5.77 10.83 -18.54
CA CYS A 220 -6.27 10.77 -17.17
C CYS A 220 -7.78 10.90 -17.06
N ILE A 221 -8.47 11.32 -18.13
CA ILE A 221 -9.94 11.43 -18.09
C ILE A 221 -10.54 10.04 -17.81
N GLY A 222 -11.39 9.97 -16.79
CA GLY A 222 -12.02 8.75 -16.33
C GLY A 222 -11.15 7.85 -15.46
N TRP A 223 -9.94 8.27 -15.05
CA TRP A 223 -9.08 7.50 -14.15
C TRP A 223 -9.83 7.08 -12.88
N GLY A 224 -10.54 8.00 -12.23
CA GLY A 224 -11.28 7.68 -11.02
C GLY A 224 -12.43 6.70 -11.25
N ASN A 225 -13.07 6.74 -12.43
CA ASN A 225 -14.10 5.76 -12.79
C ASN A 225 -13.51 4.36 -13.03
N ARG A 226 -12.27 4.27 -13.53
CA ARG A 226 -11.55 2.99 -13.67
C ARG A 226 -11.18 2.44 -12.29
N ILE A 227 -10.73 3.28 -11.35
CA ILE A 227 -10.52 2.85 -9.96
C ILE A 227 -11.82 2.31 -9.35
N LEU A 228 -12.94 3.04 -9.48
CA LEU A 228 -14.24 2.56 -9.00
C LEU A 228 -14.65 1.22 -9.62
N HIS A 229 -14.34 0.99 -10.90
CA HIS A 229 -14.57 -0.30 -11.55
C HIS A 229 -13.77 -1.42 -10.90
N PHE A 230 -12.49 -1.21 -10.59
CA PHE A 230 -11.69 -2.21 -9.89
C PHE A 230 -12.09 -2.39 -8.42
N MET A 231 -12.60 -1.35 -7.76
CA MET A 231 -13.19 -1.48 -6.42
C MET A 231 -14.42 -2.40 -6.45
N ARG A 232 -15.28 -2.27 -7.48
CA ARG A 232 -16.38 -3.21 -7.75
C ARG A 232 -15.89 -4.63 -8.01
N GLU A 233 -14.88 -4.77 -8.86
CA GLU A 233 -14.29 -6.09 -9.18
C GLU A 233 -13.78 -6.81 -7.92
N ILE A 234 -13.17 -6.09 -6.98
CA ILE A 234 -12.71 -6.64 -5.70
C ILE A 234 -13.89 -7.03 -4.80
N ASP A 235 -14.94 -6.21 -4.74
CA ASP A 235 -16.16 -6.51 -4.00
C ASP A 235 -16.86 -7.77 -4.55
N ASP A 236 -17.08 -7.84 -5.85
CA ASP A 236 -17.71 -8.97 -6.53
C ASP A 236 -16.89 -10.25 -6.30
N PHE A 237 -15.56 -10.13 -6.30
CA PHE A 237 -14.67 -11.23 -5.95
C PHE A 237 -14.84 -11.66 -4.49
N SER A 238 -14.92 -10.72 -3.54
CA SER A 238 -15.20 -10.99 -2.13
C SER A 238 -16.53 -11.73 -1.92
N GLU A 239 -17.58 -11.33 -2.64
CA GLU A 239 -18.87 -12.01 -2.61
C GLU A 239 -18.78 -13.43 -3.19
N SER A 240 -18.01 -13.61 -4.28
CA SER A 240 -17.78 -14.94 -4.88
C SER A 240 -17.07 -15.91 -3.93
N LEU A 241 -16.31 -15.40 -2.95
CA LEU A 241 -15.68 -16.17 -1.88
C LEU A 241 -16.63 -16.46 -0.71
N GLY A 242 -17.85 -15.94 -0.72
CA GLY A 242 -18.82 -16.09 0.37
C GLY A 242 -18.55 -15.19 1.59
N VAL A 243 -17.71 -14.16 1.44
CA VAL A 243 -17.28 -13.26 2.53
C VAL A 243 -18.20 -12.02 2.65
N GLY A 244 -19.02 -11.78 1.63
CA GLY A 244 -19.78 -10.54 1.44
C GLY A 244 -18.89 -9.40 0.91
N ARG A 245 -19.46 -8.24 0.61
CA ARG A 245 -18.71 -7.10 0.08
C ARG A 245 -17.76 -6.53 1.14
N LEU A 246 -16.58 -6.07 0.71
CA LEU A 246 -15.68 -5.36 1.61
C LEU A 246 -16.18 -3.93 1.85
N THR A 247 -16.82 -3.30 0.86
CA THR A 247 -17.40 -1.95 1.02
C THR A 247 -18.48 -1.87 2.09
N ASP A 248 -19.19 -2.96 2.40
CA ASP A 248 -20.17 -2.98 3.50
C ASP A 248 -19.50 -2.69 4.86
N LEU A 249 -18.18 -2.86 4.97
CA LEU A 249 -17.42 -2.48 6.16
C LEU A 249 -17.35 -0.97 6.38
N ARG A 250 -17.46 -0.15 5.33
CA ARG A 250 -17.29 1.31 5.37
C ARG A 250 -18.26 2.01 6.31
N GLY A 251 -19.45 1.45 6.47
CA GLY A 251 -20.55 2.07 7.24
C GLY A 251 -21.10 3.37 6.62
N ASP A 252 -20.60 3.80 5.46
CA ASP A 252 -21.04 5.02 4.76
C ASP A 252 -22.22 4.78 3.80
N GLY A 253 -22.62 3.51 3.63
CA GLY A 253 -23.70 3.09 2.74
C GLY A 253 -23.38 3.23 1.26
N LYS A 254 -22.15 3.59 0.88
CA LYS A 254 -21.75 3.70 -0.52
C LYS A 254 -21.45 2.32 -1.08
N ARG A 255 -22.14 2.00 -2.18
CA ARG A 255 -21.80 0.87 -3.04
C ARG A 255 -21.19 1.44 -4.29
N TYR A 256 -19.95 1.05 -4.56
CA TYR A 256 -19.31 1.37 -5.81
C TYR A 256 -19.84 0.43 -6.88
#